data_AF-A0A0F9T673-F1
#
_entry.id   AF-A0A0F9T673-F1
#
_cell.length_a   1.000
_cell.length_b   1.000
_cell.length_c   1.000
_cell.angle_alpha   90.00
_cell.angle_beta   90.00
_cell.angle_gamma   90.00
#
_symmetry.space_group_name_H-M   'P 1'
#
loop_
_entity.id
_entity.type
_entity.pdbx_description
1 polymer ?
#
loop_
_entity_poly.entity_id
_entity_poly.type
_entity_poly.pdbx_seq_one_letter_code
_entity_poly.pdbx_strand_id
1 'polypeptide(L)'
;MEDTQTTTQDNESLIQEALRDAKLVDLPSELKANPVIHRGDTELDAPMTVKELSSAGYVYVWDSRTGERAPVLYYMLPSILRRRREDGSFIWTTNNPGITPKRGTHKCLLHKDNPNREEYDKMGLKTCRKSNIINAFEVKQHMSKKHPKEWEAIEDQRKERERQEDRSFQKSLYEAVGGKTTEKAEEKPPVYVSDKPPKVRKKRTTKIK
;
A
#
# COMPACT_ATOMS: atom_id res chain seq x y z
N MET A 1 -19.70 44.06 20.92
CA MET A 1 -20.08 42.63 21.02
C MET A 1 -21.21 42.30 20.04
N GLU A 2 -21.22 42.90 18.85
CA GLU A 2 -22.31 42.74 17.86
C GLU A 2 -21.85 41.91 16.65
N ASP A 3 -20.55 41.93 16.31
CA ASP A 3 -20.01 41.26 15.12
C ASP A 3 -20.05 39.72 15.16
N THR A 4 -20.12 39.11 16.36
CA THR A 4 -20.17 37.65 16.50
C THR A 4 -21.56 37.05 16.33
N GLN A 5 -22.62 37.86 16.45
CA GLN A 5 -24.01 37.39 16.33
C GLN A 5 -24.53 37.48 14.89
N THR A 6 -24.13 38.50 14.14
CA THR A 6 -24.42 38.62 12.70
C THR A 6 -23.71 37.52 11.91
N THR A 7 -22.42 37.29 12.18
CA THR A 7 -21.67 36.23 11.51
C THR A 7 -22.25 34.84 11.76
N THR A 8 -22.80 34.52 12.94
CA THR A 8 -23.44 33.22 13.18
C THR A 8 -24.78 33.06 12.48
N GLN A 9 -25.61 34.12 12.43
CA GLN A 9 -26.87 34.12 11.68
C GLN A 9 -26.66 33.97 10.17
N ASP A 10 -25.68 34.67 9.61
CA ASP A 10 -25.29 34.55 8.20
C ASP A 10 -24.75 33.15 7.86
N ASN A 11 -24.10 32.49 8.82
CA ASN A 11 -23.64 31.12 8.63
C ASN A 11 -24.79 30.11 8.64
N GLU A 12 -25.83 30.32 9.45
CA GLU A 12 -27.00 29.43 9.49
C GLU A 12 -27.84 29.56 8.22
N SER A 13 -27.97 30.76 7.64
CA SER A 13 -28.67 30.97 6.38
C SER A 13 -27.94 30.29 5.20
N LEU A 14 -26.61 30.37 5.14
CA LEU A 14 -25.79 29.66 4.14
C LEU A 14 -25.94 28.13 4.25
N ILE A 15 -26.01 27.59 5.46
CA ILE A 15 -26.25 26.15 5.66
C ILE A 15 -27.65 25.76 5.20
N GLN A 16 -28.66 26.59 5.46
CA GLN A 16 -30.03 26.34 5.01
C GLN A 16 -30.16 26.37 3.49
N GLU A 17 -29.48 27.30 2.81
CA GLU A 17 -29.39 27.34 1.35
C GLU A 17 -28.72 26.08 0.80
N ALA A 18 -27.58 25.68 1.39
CA ALA A 18 -26.87 24.46 1.01
C ALA A 18 -27.65 23.15 1.27
N LEU A 19 -28.62 23.16 2.20
CA LEU A 19 -29.56 22.05 2.43
C LEU A 19 -30.66 22.02 1.38
N ARG A 20 -31.11 23.18 0.87
CA ARG A 20 -32.10 23.25 -0.22
C ARG A 20 -31.51 22.78 -1.55
N ASP A 21 -30.25 23.10 -1.80
CA ASP A 21 -29.56 22.73 -3.04
C ASP A 21 -29.03 21.28 -3.05
N ALA A 22 -29.19 20.56 -1.93
CA ALA A 22 -28.73 19.19 -1.78
C ALA A 22 -29.52 18.22 -2.66
N LYS A 23 -28.88 17.74 -3.73
CA LYS A 23 -29.43 16.69 -4.59
C LYS A 23 -29.30 15.33 -3.92
N LEU A 24 -30.43 14.69 -3.67
CA LEU A 24 -30.49 13.30 -3.24
C LEU A 24 -29.97 12.38 -4.34
N VAL A 25 -29.09 11.48 -3.95
CA VAL A 25 -28.50 10.46 -4.81
C VAL A 25 -28.71 9.09 -4.17
N ASP A 26 -29.17 8.14 -4.96
CA ASP A 26 -29.20 6.74 -4.57
C ASP A 26 -27.83 6.11 -4.78
N LEU A 27 -27.13 5.79 -3.69
CA LEU A 27 -25.94 4.96 -3.77
C LEU A 27 -26.31 3.47 -3.86
N PRO A 28 -25.58 2.69 -4.68
CA PRO A 28 -25.75 1.25 -4.73
C PRO A 28 -25.32 0.64 -3.39
N SER A 29 -26.28 0.02 -2.69
CA SER A 29 -26.02 -0.75 -1.47
C SER A 29 -25.88 -2.22 -1.81
N GLU A 30 -24.88 -2.90 -1.26
CA GLU A 30 -24.66 -4.33 -1.45
C GLU A 30 -25.88 -5.17 -1.00
N LEU A 31 -26.61 -4.70 0.01
CA LEU A 31 -27.84 -5.33 0.50
C LEU A 31 -29.04 -5.15 -0.44
N LYS A 32 -29.05 -4.08 -1.26
CA LYS A 32 -30.02 -3.95 -2.36
C LYS A 32 -29.67 -4.90 -3.51
N ALA A 33 -28.39 -5.11 -3.77
CA ALA A 33 -27.93 -6.00 -4.84
C ALA A 33 -28.04 -7.49 -4.47
N ASN A 34 -27.79 -7.84 -3.21
CA ASN A 34 -27.86 -9.20 -2.66
C ASN A 34 -28.66 -9.17 -1.34
N PRO A 35 -29.99 -9.36 -1.37
CA PRO A 35 -30.85 -9.20 -0.20
C PRO A 35 -30.79 -10.37 0.80
N VAL A 36 -29.82 -11.29 0.66
CA VAL A 36 -29.73 -12.49 1.49
C VAL A 36 -28.81 -12.23 2.69
N ILE A 37 -29.39 -12.14 3.89
CA ILE A 37 -28.63 -11.97 5.14
C ILE A 37 -28.12 -13.33 5.62
N HIS A 38 -28.94 -14.36 5.49
CA HIS A 38 -28.63 -15.73 5.92
C HIS A 38 -29.09 -16.72 4.87
N ARG A 39 -28.21 -17.66 4.48
CA ARG A 39 -28.47 -18.64 3.41
C ARG A 39 -29.09 -19.96 3.92
N GLY A 40 -29.28 -20.08 5.23
CA GLY A 40 -29.65 -21.34 5.88
C GLY A 40 -28.41 -22.03 6.46
N ASP A 41 -28.50 -22.56 7.68
CA ASP A 41 -27.46 -23.35 8.34
C ASP A 41 -28.12 -24.45 9.20
N THR A 42 -27.35 -25.32 9.85
CA THR A 42 -27.90 -26.51 10.56
C THR A 42 -28.93 -26.20 11.66
N GLU A 43 -28.97 -24.97 12.18
CA GLU A 43 -29.95 -24.52 13.18
C GLU A 43 -31.16 -23.77 12.58
N LEU A 44 -31.03 -23.17 11.40
CA LEU A 44 -32.08 -22.40 10.73
C LEU A 44 -32.05 -22.71 9.24
N ASP A 45 -32.90 -23.63 8.80
CA ASP A 45 -32.94 -24.14 7.42
C ASP A 45 -33.49 -23.11 6.42
N ALA A 46 -34.33 -22.16 6.88
CA ALA A 46 -34.92 -21.16 6.01
C ALA A 46 -33.98 -19.95 5.79
N PRO A 47 -33.74 -19.53 4.53
CA PRO A 47 -32.95 -18.33 4.25
C PRO A 47 -33.72 -17.07 4.66
N MET A 48 -33.02 -16.13 5.31
CA MET A 48 -33.58 -14.82 5.65
C MET A 48 -33.19 -13.80 4.59
N THR A 49 -34.22 -13.21 3.96
CA THR A 49 -34.07 -12.16 2.94
C THR A 49 -34.71 -10.85 3.37
N VAL A 50 -34.09 -9.73 3.01
CA VAL A 50 -34.64 -8.38 3.25
C VAL A 50 -35.73 -8.07 2.22
N LYS A 51 -36.94 -7.74 2.69
CA LYS A 51 -38.07 -7.37 1.83
C LYS A 51 -37.94 -5.95 1.29
N GLU A 52 -37.63 -4.97 2.15
CA GLU A 52 -37.46 -3.56 1.79
C GLU A 52 -36.37 -2.91 2.63
N LEU A 53 -35.49 -2.13 1.98
CA LEU A 53 -34.44 -1.34 2.64
C LEU A 53 -34.60 0.14 2.25
N SER A 54 -35.25 0.92 3.10
CA SER A 54 -35.38 2.37 2.92
C SER A 54 -34.17 3.08 3.54
N SER A 55 -33.30 3.64 2.70
CA SER A 55 -32.26 4.59 3.12
C SER A 55 -32.82 6.01 3.06
N ALA A 56 -32.50 6.88 4.03
CA ALA A 56 -32.92 8.28 4.08
C ALA A 56 -32.37 9.18 2.95
N GLY A 57 -31.82 8.58 1.88
CA GLY A 57 -31.11 9.24 0.80
C GLY A 57 -29.69 9.63 1.18
N TYR A 58 -28.80 9.61 0.18
CA TYR A 58 -27.46 10.13 0.32
C TYR A 58 -27.33 11.45 -0.44
N VAL A 59 -26.43 12.31 0.01
CA VAL A 59 -26.05 13.55 -0.67
C VAL A 59 -24.55 13.52 -0.86
N TYR A 60 -24.07 13.93 -2.04
CA TYR A 60 -22.65 14.17 -2.25
C TYR A 60 -22.25 15.52 -1.69
N VAL A 61 -21.24 15.49 -0.84
CA VAL A 61 -20.62 16.68 -0.29
C VAL A 61 -19.18 16.74 -0.78
N TRP A 62 -18.73 17.94 -1.10
CA TRP A 62 -17.39 18.21 -1.64
C TRP A 62 -16.54 18.89 -0.58
N ASP A 63 -15.28 18.50 -0.46
CA ASP A 63 -14.31 19.31 0.30
C ASP A 63 -14.02 20.60 -0.48
N SER A 64 -14.17 21.75 0.17
CA SER A 64 -14.06 23.08 -0.42
C SER A 64 -12.66 23.37 -1.01
N ARG A 65 -11.61 22.70 -0.53
CA ARG A 65 -10.21 22.93 -0.96
C ARG A 65 -9.66 21.81 -1.82
N THR A 66 -9.96 20.55 -1.49
CA THR A 66 -9.42 19.40 -2.21
C THR A 66 -10.31 18.95 -3.37
N GLY A 67 -11.61 19.31 -3.34
CA GLY A 67 -12.59 18.87 -4.33
C GLY A 67 -12.90 17.38 -4.24
N GLU A 68 -12.58 16.73 -3.12
CA GLU A 68 -12.92 15.33 -2.92
C GLU A 68 -14.40 15.17 -2.61
N ARG A 69 -15.05 14.23 -3.30
CA ARG A 69 -16.47 13.89 -3.08
C ARG A 69 -16.61 12.81 -2.00
N ALA A 70 -17.48 13.04 -1.03
CA ALA A 70 -17.86 12.09 -0.01
C ALA A 70 -19.40 11.90 -0.01
N PRO A 71 -19.91 10.66 -0.05
CA PRO A 71 -21.33 10.39 0.16
C PRO A 71 -21.67 10.51 1.66
N VAL A 72 -22.67 11.31 1.97
CA VAL A 72 -23.15 11.55 3.34
C VAL A 72 -24.64 11.23 3.40
N LEU A 73 -25.12 10.68 4.52
CA LEU A 73 -26.56 10.48 4.72
C LEU A 73 -27.27 11.82 4.91
N TYR A 74 -28.43 12.03 4.28
CA TYR A 74 -29.12 13.33 4.26
C TYR A 74 -29.30 13.94 5.65
N TYR A 75 -29.72 13.16 6.66
CA TYR A 75 -29.93 13.67 8.02
C TYR A 75 -28.65 14.11 8.73
N MET A 76 -27.48 13.60 8.32
CA MET A 76 -26.17 14.00 8.85
C MET A 76 -25.61 15.24 8.17
N LEU A 77 -26.18 15.67 7.05
CA LEU A 77 -25.70 16.80 6.26
C LEU A 77 -25.56 18.11 7.08
N PRO A 78 -26.53 18.51 7.93
CA PRO A 78 -26.38 19.73 8.74
C PRO A 78 -25.21 19.65 9.72
N SER A 79 -24.97 18.48 10.33
CA SER A 79 -23.86 18.27 11.27
C SER A 79 -22.51 18.35 10.56
N ILE A 80 -22.43 17.84 9.33
CA ILE A 80 -21.20 17.84 8.54
C ILE A 80 -20.90 19.22 7.96
N LEU A 81 -21.90 19.95 7.46
CA LEU A 81 -21.74 21.32 6.95
C LEU A 81 -21.32 22.31 8.04
N ARG A 82 -21.68 22.05 9.31
CA ARG A 82 -21.21 22.86 10.46
C ARG A 82 -19.75 22.62 10.84
N ARG A 83 -19.09 21.57 10.31
CA ARG A 83 -17.70 21.28 10.67
C ARG A 83 -16.77 22.32 10.06
N ARG A 84 -15.96 22.93 10.93
CA ARG A 84 -14.97 23.95 10.58
C ARG A 84 -13.56 23.40 10.67
N ARG A 85 -12.67 23.98 9.87
CA ARG A 85 -11.22 23.78 10.00
C ARG A 85 -10.67 24.70 11.08
N GLU A 86 -9.40 24.51 11.44
CA GLU A 86 -8.62 25.37 12.32
C GLU A 86 -8.62 26.84 11.85
N ASP A 87 -8.70 27.06 10.53
CA ASP A 87 -8.78 28.39 9.89
C ASP A 87 -10.19 29.05 9.98
N GLY A 88 -11.18 28.38 10.57
CA GLY A 88 -12.56 28.86 10.68
C GLY A 88 -13.42 28.71 9.41
N SER A 89 -12.83 28.31 8.28
CA SER A 89 -13.55 28.03 7.02
C SER A 89 -14.35 26.71 7.05
N PHE A 90 -15.40 26.64 6.23
CA PHE A 90 -16.19 25.42 6.03
C PHE A 90 -15.36 24.36 5.31
N ILE A 91 -15.29 23.16 5.90
CA ILE A 91 -14.59 22.02 5.29
C ILE A 91 -15.36 21.50 4.07
N TRP A 92 -16.69 21.54 4.16
CA TRP A 92 -17.58 20.82 3.29
C TRP A 92 -18.56 21.76 2.59
N THR A 93 -18.88 21.49 1.32
CA THR A 93 -19.79 22.28 0.50
C THR A 93 -20.67 21.36 -0.34
N THR A 94 -21.96 21.68 -0.48
CA THR A 94 -22.90 20.89 -1.29
C THR A 94 -22.69 21.11 -2.80
N ASN A 95 -22.31 22.33 -3.19
CA ASN A 95 -21.99 22.66 -4.57
C ASN A 95 -20.59 22.16 -4.96
N ASN A 96 -20.42 21.73 -6.21
CA ASN A 96 -19.13 21.29 -6.73
C ASN A 96 -18.22 22.50 -6.90
N PRO A 97 -17.09 22.60 -6.16
CA PRO A 97 -16.19 23.74 -6.25
C PRO A 97 -15.41 23.81 -7.58
N GLY A 98 -15.58 22.85 -8.50
CA GLY A 98 -14.89 22.79 -9.78
C GLY A 98 -13.40 22.42 -9.68
N ILE A 99 -12.89 22.29 -8.44
CA ILE A 99 -11.54 21.84 -8.15
C ILE A 99 -11.51 20.32 -8.32
N THR A 100 -10.74 19.83 -9.28
CA THR A 100 -10.54 18.38 -9.43
C THR A 100 -9.36 17.94 -8.57
N PRO A 101 -9.50 16.92 -7.71
CA PRO A 101 -8.38 16.45 -6.90
C PRO A 101 -7.25 15.98 -7.81
N LYS A 102 -6.00 16.33 -7.47
CA LYS A 102 -4.82 15.95 -8.24
C LYS A 102 -4.72 14.42 -8.27
N ARG A 103 -5.20 13.82 -9.36
CA ARG A 103 -4.98 12.40 -9.64
C ARG A 103 -3.60 12.27 -10.25
N GLY A 104 -2.82 11.36 -9.68
CA GLY A 104 -1.51 11.06 -10.21
C GLY A 104 -1.53 10.37 -11.55
N THR A 105 -0.43 10.46 -12.28
CA THR A 105 -0.23 9.83 -13.59
C THR A 105 0.55 8.52 -13.51
N HIS A 106 1.13 8.19 -12.35
CA HIS A 106 1.96 7.00 -12.23
C HIS A 106 1.12 5.73 -12.17
N LYS A 107 1.50 4.80 -13.04
CA LYS A 107 0.93 3.46 -13.09
C LYS A 107 1.64 2.57 -12.07
N CYS A 108 0.90 1.58 -11.58
CA CYS A 108 1.42 0.50 -10.78
C CYS A 108 2.54 -0.28 -11.52
N LEU A 109 3.49 -0.85 -10.78
CA LEU A 109 4.55 -1.71 -11.35
C LEU A 109 3.98 -2.92 -12.10
N LEU A 110 2.88 -3.49 -11.59
CA LEU A 110 2.17 -4.62 -12.19
C LEU A 110 1.09 -4.20 -13.19
N HIS A 111 1.10 -2.95 -13.65
CA HIS A 111 0.15 -2.48 -14.65
C HIS A 111 0.39 -3.13 -16.02
N LYS A 112 -0.66 -3.24 -16.85
CA LYS A 112 -0.57 -3.81 -18.20
C LYS A 112 0.45 -3.12 -19.08
N ASP A 113 0.49 -1.79 -18.99
CA ASP A 113 1.35 -0.96 -19.83
C ASP A 113 2.78 -0.75 -19.25
N ASN A 114 3.19 -1.51 -18.24
CA ASN A 114 4.55 -1.39 -17.71
C ASN A 114 5.56 -2.08 -18.66
N PRO A 115 6.72 -1.47 -18.98
CA PRO A 115 7.71 -2.11 -19.86
C PRO A 115 8.19 -3.48 -19.36
N ASN A 116 8.29 -3.68 -18.04
CA ASN A 116 8.78 -4.94 -17.47
C ASN A 116 7.67 -6.00 -17.32
N ARG A 117 6.51 -5.80 -17.95
CA ARG A 117 5.35 -6.66 -17.76
C ARG A 117 5.58 -8.08 -18.24
N GLU A 118 6.32 -8.26 -19.34
CA GLU A 118 6.64 -9.59 -19.87
C GLU A 118 7.45 -10.44 -18.88
N GLU A 119 8.37 -9.82 -18.13
CA GLU A 119 9.13 -10.50 -17.09
C GLU A 119 8.24 -10.89 -15.91
N TYR A 120 7.35 -10.00 -15.49
CA TYR A 120 6.40 -10.27 -14.41
C TYR A 120 5.36 -11.34 -14.77
N ASP A 121 4.94 -11.40 -16.04
CA ASP A 121 4.03 -12.44 -16.54
C ASP A 121 4.73 -13.82 -16.56
N LYS A 122 6.01 -13.89 -16.92
CA LYS A 122 6.82 -15.13 -16.82
C LYS A 122 6.94 -15.61 -15.37
N MET A 123 7.01 -14.69 -14.42
CA MET A 123 7.00 -15.00 -12.98
C MET A 123 5.61 -15.37 -12.44
N GLY A 124 4.54 -15.24 -13.24
CA GLY A 124 3.17 -15.55 -12.84
C GLY A 124 2.52 -14.48 -11.95
N LEU A 125 3.03 -13.25 -11.95
CA LEU A 125 2.48 -12.16 -11.14
C LEU A 125 1.17 -11.62 -11.74
N LYS A 126 0.22 -11.26 -10.87
CA LYS A 126 -1.10 -10.78 -11.29
C LYS A 126 -1.06 -9.34 -11.80
N THR A 127 -1.97 -9.01 -12.70
CA THR A 127 -2.09 -7.67 -13.29
C THR A 127 -2.85 -6.72 -12.36
N CYS A 128 -2.31 -5.52 -12.11
CA CYS A 128 -3.01 -4.48 -11.37
C CYS A 128 -3.58 -3.41 -12.32
N ARG A 129 -4.81 -2.96 -12.08
CA ARG A 129 -5.50 -1.94 -12.90
C ARG A 129 -5.27 -0.51 -12.42
N LYS A 130 -4.50 -0.30 -11.32
CA LYS A 130 -4.32 1.04 -10.75
C LYS A 130 -3.35 1.87 -11.61
N SER A 131 -3.89 2.92 -12.21
CA SER A 131 -3.16 3.86 -13.07
C SER A 131 -2.98 5.26 -12.47
N ASN A 132 -3.66 5.55 -11.36
CA ASN A 132 -3.82 6.93 -10.85
C ASN A 132 -3.07 7.14 -9.53
N ILE A 133 -1.74 6.95 -9.52
CA ILE A 133 -0.87 7.11 -8.33
C ILE A 133 -0.05 8.39 -8.45
N ILE A 134 0.06 9.19 -7.39
CA ILE A 134 0.58 10.59 -7.44
C ILE A 134 2.10 10.62 -7.53
N ASN A 135 2.78 9.73 -6.80
CA ASN A 135 4.24 9.72 -6.71
C ASN A 135 4.78 8.28 -6.76
N ALA A 136 6.02 8.11 -7.21
CA ALA A 136 6.75 6.85 -7.15
C ALA A 136 6.82 6.25 -5.73
N PHE A 137 6.88 7.09 -4.69
CA PHE A 137 6.82 6.61 -3.30
C PHE A 137 5.47 5.93 -2.98
N GLU A 138 4.36 6.53 -3.43
CA GLU A 138 3.04 5.93 -3.27
C GLU A 138 2.89 4.65 -4.11
N VAL A 139 3.61 4.53 -5.24
CA VAL A 139 3.66 3.27 -6.01
C VAL A 139 4.30 2.17 -5.16
N LYS A 140 5.43 2.45 -4.48
CA LYS A 140 6.05 1.51 -3.55
C LYS A 140 5.11 1.13 -2.40
N GLN A 141 4.41 2.12 -1.82
CA GLN A 141 3.46 1.86 -0.75
C GLN A 141 2.24 1.06 -1.22
N HIS A 142 1.77 1.30 -2.44
CA HIS A 142 0.70 0.52 -3.06
C HIS A 142 1.13 -0.93 -3.26
N MET A 143 2.36 -1.17 -3.73
CA MET A 143 2.95 -2.52 -3.82
C MET A 143 3.02 -3.19 -2.46
N SER A 144 3.66 -2.58 -1.46
CA SER A 144 3.81 -3.22 -0.15
C SER A 144 2.49 -3.51 0.55
N LYS A 145 1.46 -2.68 0.37
CA LYS A 145 0.16 -2.85 1.06
C LYS A 145 -0.84 -3.73 0.29
N LYS A 146 -0.91 -3.62 -1.04
CA LYS A 146 -1.93 -4.31 -1.85
C LYS A 146 -1.39 -5.56 -2.54
N HIS A 147 -0.08 -5.63 -2.78
CA HIS A 147 0.60 -6.71 -3.47
C HIS A 147 1.86 -7.15 -2.71
N PRO A 148 1.74 -7.55 -1.42
CA PRO A 148 2.90 -7.81 -0.58
C PRO A 148 3.78 -8.94 -1.12
N LYS A 149 3.17 -10.02 -1.62
CA LYS A 149 3.89 -11.19 -2.14
C LYS A 149 4.62 -10.87 -3.45
N GLU A 150 3.93 -10.16 -4.35
CA GLU A 150 4.51 -9.76 -5.62
C GLU A 150 5.64 -8.74 -5.42
N TRP A 151 5.50 -7.86 -4.42
CA TRP A 151 6.56 -6.91 -4.06
C TRP A 151 7.80 -7.62 -3.52
N GLU A 152 7.65 -8.60 -2.63
CA GLU A 152 8.77 -9.41 -2.11
C GLU A 152 9.50 -10.13 -3.24
N ALA A 153 8.78 -10.75 -4.18
CA ALA A 153 9.39 -11.41 -5.33
C ALA A 153 10.21 -10.45 -6.21
N ILE A 154 9.69 -9.25 -6.47
CA ILE A 154 10.38 -8.21 -7.25
C ILE A 154 11.61 -7.69 -6.50
N GLU A 155 11.49 -7.48 -5.19
CA GLU A 155 12.64 -7.06 -4.37
C GLU A 155 13.72 -8.14 -4.31
N ASP A 156 13.36 -9.40 -4.18
CA ASP A 156 14.32 -10.51 -4.12
C ASP A 156 15.04 -10.67 -5.46
N GLN A 157 14.34 -10.55 -6.58
CA GLN A 157 14.96 -10.52 -7.91
C GLN A 157 15.95 -9.35 -8.05
N ARG A 158 15.58 -8.17 -7.53
CA ARG A 158 16.45 -7.00 -7.56
C ARG A 158 17.70 -7.20 -6.71
N LYS A 159 17.55 -7.71 -5.49
CA LYS A 159 18.67 -8.01 -4.58
C LYS A 159 19.59 -9.06 -5.18
N GLU A 160 19.03 -10.10 -5.81
CA GLU A 160 19.83 -11.14 -6.44
C GLU A 160 20.59 -10.63 -7.66
N ARG A 161 19.97 -9.76 -8.47
CA ARG A 161 20.67 -9.09 -9.57
C ARG A 161 21.82 -8.21 -9.08
N GLU A 162 21.58 -7.38 -8.06
CA GLU A 162 22.62 -6.54 -7.45
C GLU A 162 23.78 -7.39 -6.89
N ARG A 163 23.49 -8.51 -6.20
CA ARG A 163 24.53 -9.45 -5.73
C ARG A 163 25.31 -10.12 -6.87
N GLN A 164 24.65 -10.46 -7.97
CA GLN A 164 25.31 -11.07 -9.13
C GLN A 164 26.21 -10.06 -9.84
N GLU A 165 25.76 -8.82 -9.98
CA GLU A 165 26.54 -7.71 -10.50
C GLU A 165 27.77 -7.48 -9.61
N ASP A 166 27.62 -7.42 -8.29
CA ASP A 166 28.73 -7.27 -7.34
C ASP A 166 29.75 -8.42 -7.44
N ARG A 167 29.29 -9.68 -7.51
CA ARG A 167 30.17 -10.85 -7.67
C ARG A 167 30.91 -10.79 -9.01
N SER A 168 30.23 -10.38 -10.08
CA SER A 168 30.84 -10.26 -11.41
C SER A 168 31.87 -9.13 -11.44
N PHE A 169 31.57 -8.00 -10.80
CA PHE A 169 32.48 -6.86 -10.68
C PHE A 169 33.70 -7.23 -9.85
N GLN A 170 33.52 -7.88 -8.69
CA GLN A 170 34.62 -8.39 -7.87
C GLN A 170 35.49 -9.36 -8.65
N LYS A 171 34.90 -10.32 -9.37
CA LYS A 171 35.65 -11.26 -10.21
C LYS A 171 36.47 -10.54 -11.28
N SER A 172 35.88 -9.55 -11.95
CA SER A 172 36.56 -8.73 -12.97
C SER A 172 37.72 -7.92 -12.38
N LEU A 173 37.56 -7.40 -11.16
CA LEU A 173 38.59 -6.65 -10.45
C LEU A 173 39.73 -7.56 -10.01
N TYR A 174 39.42 -8.75 -9.48
CA TYR A 174 40.43 -9.77 -9.15
C TYR A 174 41.20 -10.24 -10.39
N GLU A 175 40.54 -10.39 -11.53
CA GLU A 175 41.19 -10.75 -12.80
C GLU A 175 42.11 -9.61 -13.29
N ALA A 176 41.66 -8.35 -13.22
CA ALA A 176 42.45 -7.20 -13.61
C ALA A 176 43.65 -6.92 -12.68
N VAL A 177 43.53 -7.23 -11.38
CA VAL A 177 44.58 -7.05 -10.37
C VAL A 177 45.51 -8.27 -10.32
N GLY A 178 44.97 -9.49 -10.37
CA GLY A 178 45.72 -10.75 -10.31
C GLY A 178 46.39 -11.16 -11.63
N GLY A 179 45.90 -10.65 -12.76
CA GLY A 179 46.53 -10.84 -14.08
C GLY A 179 47.87 -10.12 -14.28
N LYS A 180 48.30 -9.28 -13.32
CA LYS A 180 49.62 -8.63 -13.34
C LYS A 180 50.70 -9.37 -12.55
N THR A 181 50.39 -10.50 -11.89
CA THR A 181 51.31 -11.20 -10.98
C THR A 181 51.65 -12.63 -11.38
N THR A 182 51.17 -13.14 -12.52
CA THR A 182 51.42 -14.52 -12.98
C THR A 182 52.42 -14.62 -14.12
N GLU A 183 53.43 -13.75 -14.17
CA GLU A 183 54.68 -14.03 -14.90
C GLU A 183 55.87 -14.32 -13.97
N LYS A 184 55.70 -14.27 -12.64
CA LYS A 184 56.74 -14.67 -11.68
C LYS A 184 56.12 -15.36 -10.46
N ALA A 185 56.14 -16.69 -10.46
CA ALA A 185 56.42 -17.55 -9.29
C ALA A 185 55.82 -18.95 -9.49
N GLU A 186 56.44 -19.76 -10.36
CA GLU A 186 56.54 -21.19 -10.05
C GLU A 186 57.58 -21.36 -8.94
N GLU A 187 57.24 -21.01 -7.70
CA GLU A 187 58.00 -21.43 -6.52
C GLU A 187 57.12 -22.41 -5.72
N LYS A 188 57.60 -23.65 -5.65
CA LYS A 188 56.96 -24.76 -4.94
C LYS A 188 56.65 -24.36 -3.49
N PRO A 189 55.45 -24.62 -2.96
CA PRO A 189 55.13 -24.29 -1.57
C PRO A 189 56.01 -25.13 -0.62
N PRO A 190 56.59 -24.53 0.45
CA PRO A 190 57.38 -25.29 1.41
C PRO A 190 56.45 -26.23 2.20
N VAL A 191 56.72 -27.52 2.11
CA VAL A 191 56.05 -28.56 2.90
C VAL A 191 56.48 -28.39 4.35
N TYR A 192 55.61 -27.87 5.21
CA TYR A 192 55.85 -27.82 6.65
C TYR A 192 55.46 -29.18 7.28
N VAL A 193 56.40 -30.12 7.33
CA VAL A 193 56.26 -31.33 8.16
C VAL A 193 56.57 -30.92 9.60
N SER A 194 55.56 -30.96 10.47
CA SER A 194 55.73 -30.68 11.89
C SER A 194 56.11 -31.97 12.62
N ASP A 195 57.40 -32.14 12.93
CA ASP A 195 57.93 -33.23 13.75
C ASP A 195 57.57 -33.06 15.24
N LYS A 196 56.28 -33.18 15.58
CA LYS A 196 55.83 -33.28 16.97
C LYS A 196 55.63 -34.76 17.32
N PRO A 197 56.44 -35.35 18.21
CA PRO A 197 56.23 -36.74 18.61
C PRO A 197 54.88 -36.88 19.34
N PRO A 198 54.13 -37.97 19.11
CA PRO A 198 52.80 -38.16 19.69
C PRO A 198 52.88 -38.27 21.23
N LYS A 199 52.05 -37.48 21.93
CA LYS A 199 51.96 -37.51 23.39
C LYS A 199 51.40 -38.86 23.87
N VAL A 200 52.23 -39.63 24.58
CA VAL A 200 51.84 -40.87 25.26
C VAL A 200 50.83 -40.54 26.37
N ARG A 201 49.59 -41.02 26.24
CA ARG A 201 48.56 -40.94 27.30
C ARG A 201 48.96 -41.83 28.48
N LYS A 202 49.23 -41.24 29.65
CA LYS A 202 49.42 -41.98 30.91
C LYS A 202 48.09 -42.65 31.30
N LYS A 203 48.06 -43.98 31.38
CA LYS A 203 46.91 -44.76 31.88
C LYS A 203 46.69 -44.43 33.37
N ARG A 204 45.49 -43.97 33.72
CA ARG A 204 45.04 -43.85 35.12
C ARG A 204 44.86 -45.26 35.68
N THR A 205 45.68 -45.67 36.63
CA THR A 205 45.46 -46.87 37.43
C THR A 205 44.46 -46.53 38.54
N THR A 206 43.27 -47.10 38.46
CA THR A 206 42.27 -47.13 39.55
C THR A 206 42.76 -48.11 40.61
N LYS A 207 43.19 -47.62 41.78
CA LYS A 207 43.34 -48.46 42.97
C LYS A 207 41.97 -48.55 43.65
N ILE A 208 41.46 -49.78 43.71
CA ILE A 208 40.25 -50.19 44.43
C ILE A 208 40.72 -50.84 45.73
N LYS A 209 40.06 -50.46 46.83
CA LYS A 209 40.17 -50.89 48.23
C LYS A 209 41.35 -50.34 49.03
#